data_AF-A0A1N7HAZ0-F1
#
_entry.id   AF-A0A1N7HAZ0-F1
#
_cell.length_a   1.000
_cell.length_b   1.000
_cell.length_c   1.000
_cell.angle_alpha   90.00
_cell.angle_beta   90.00
_cell.angle_gamma   90.00
#
_symmetry.space_group_name_H-M   'P 1'
#
loop_
_entity.id
_entity.type
_entity.pdbx_description
1 polymer ?
#
loop_
_entity_poly.entity_id
_entity_poly.type
_entity_poly.pdbx_seq_one_letter_code
_entity_poly.pdbx_strand_id
1 'polypeptide(L)'
;MAASWTLPEPLLPGHEPAAVDLLQRYFGTVSNGDPAYTGSRFERFARGGDLPEIKNQIVPSDLVSVTLLSVKVPGSAALRLLGDHPTEHPQKISLLLEKLPTNVELVSATDEHLVDANELWQRVRRGCKVGPTTTSKLLARKRPHLLPVIDSVVSTELNHNNRRLDFYREMRRILNADDRALYRRLQQMRGAAGVGDDISIIRVFDVVVWMYGSDQQRPRVPRTPAQTTHDDQGARSR
;
A
#
# COMPACT_ATOMS: atom_id res chain seq x y z
N MET A 1 -13.64 -18.63 -12.56
CA MET A 1 -12.23 -18.97 -12.26
C MET A 1 -11.96 -18.57 -10.83
N ALA A 2 -11.45 -19.51 -10.01
CA ALA A 2 -11.17 -19.29 -8.60
C ALA A 2 -10.14 -18.17 -8.41
N ALA A 3 -10.14 -17.54 -7.24
CA ALA A 3 -9.16 -16.53 -6.91
C ALA A 3 -7.75 -17.13 -6.95
N SER A 4 -6.85 -16.46 -7.68
CA SER A 4 -5.45 -16.89 -7.78
C SER A 4 -4.66 -16.51 -6.53
N TRP A 5 -5.08 -15.47 -5.80
CA TRP A 5 -4.43 -15.06 -4.57
C TRP A 5 -4.85 -15.94 -3.41
N THR A 6 -3.84 -16.34 -2.64
CA THR A 6 -4.04 -16.86 -1.28
C THR A 6 -3.98 -15.67 -0.33
N LEU A 7 -5.07 -15.41 0.38
CA LEU A 7 -5.11 -14.32 1.35
C LEU A 7 -4.33 -14.73 2.61
N PRO A 8 -3.45 -13.88 3.15
CA PRO A 8 -2.77 -14.16 4.41
C PRO A 8 -3.76 -14.19 5.59
N GLU A 9 -3.37 -14.89 6.65
CA GLU A 9 -4.20 -15.15 7.84
C GLU A 9 -4.94 -13.91 8.38
N PRO A 10 -4.32 -12.71 8.53
CA PRO A 10 -5.02 -11.54 9.06
C PRO A 10 -6.20 -11.05 8.20
N LEU A 11 -6.30 -11.46 6.93
CA LEU A 11 -7.41 -11.10 6.04
C LEU A 11 -8.55 -12.14 6.00
N LEU A 12 -8.37 -13.27 6.68
CA LEU A 12 -9.38 -14.31 6.81
C LEU A 12 -10.40 -13.95 7.89
N PRO A 13 -11.66 -14.43 7.78
CA PRO A 13 -12.68 -14.20 8.80
C PRO A 13 -12.23 -14.68 10.18
N GLY A 14 -12.44 -13.86 11.22
CA GLY A 14 -12.08 -14.18 12.61
C GLY A 14 -10.68 -13.71 13.03
N HIS A 15 -9.86 -13.23 12.10
CA HIS A 15 -8.52 -12.70 12.36
C HIS A 15 -8.45 -11.16 12.33
N GLU A 16 -9.59 -10.48 12.35
CA GLU A 16 -9.69 -9.02 12.36
C GLU A 16 -8.86 -8.36 13.49
N PRO A 17 -8.82 -8.88 14.73
CA PRO A 17 -8.00 -8.30 15.78
C PRO A 17 -6.50 -8.26 15.44
N ALA A 18 -5.98 -9.29 14.75
CA ALA A 18 -4.59 -9.32 14.31
C ALA A 18 -4.33 -8.27 13.22
N ALA A 19 -5.24 -8.12 12.25
CA ALA A 19 -5.12 -7.07 11.24
C ALA A 19 -5.18 -5.65 11.84
N VAL A 20 -6.03 -5.45 12.83
CA VAL A 20 -6.15 -4.17 13.56
C VAL A 20 -4.84 -3.83 14.29
N ASP A 21 -4.20 -4.79 14.97
CA ASP A 21 -2.89 -4.58 15.59
C ASP A 21 -1.82 -4.18 14.57
N LEU A 22 -1.77 -4.86 13.41
CA LEU A 22 -0.82 -4.52 12.34
C LEU A 22 -1.04 -3.09 11.81
N LEU A 23 -2.29 -2.67 11.64
CA LEU A 23 -2.64 -1.31 11.22
C LEU A 23 -2.24 -0.27 12.27
N GLN A 24 -2.57 -0.52 13.54
CA GLN A 24 -2.19 0.38 14.65
C GLN A 24 -0.67 0.51 14.78
N ARG A 25 0.08 -0.59 14.63
CA ARG A 25 1.55 -0.57 14.58
C ARG A 25 2.09 0.23 13.40
N TYR A 26 1.48 0.09 12.21
CA TYR A 26 1.93 0.79 11.01
C TYR A 26 1.68 2.31 11.08
N PHE A 27 0.48 2.70 11.48
CA PHE A 27 0.04 4.11 11.55
C PHE A 27 0.37 4.80 12.88
N GLY A 28 0.90 4.06 13.84
CA GLY A 28 1.32 4.57 15.15
C GLY A 28 2.58 5.44 15.09
N THR A 29 2.96 5.94 16.26
CA THR A 29 4.19 6.72 16.47
C THR A 29 5.11 6.00 17.45
N VAL A 30 6.40 6.27 17.35
CA VAL A 30 7.39 5.87 18.36
C VAL A 30 7.50 6.94 19.45
N SER A 31 8.24 6.66 20.52
CA SER A 31 8.30 7.48 21.74
C SER A 31 8.73 8.94 21.51
N ASN A 32 9.47 9.23 20.44
CA ASN A 32 9.90 10.59 20.09
C ASN A 32 8.86 11.37 19.26
N GLY A 33 7.68 10.78 19.00
CA GLY A 33 6.61 11.37 18.21
C GLY A 33 6.74 11.16 16.70
N ASP A 34 7.83 10.55 16.21
CA ASP A 34 7.97 10.22 14.80
C ASP A 34 7.01 9.08 14.40
N PRO A 35 6.59 9.02 13.12
CA PRO A 35 5.85 7.88 12.61
C PRO A 35 6.66 6.58 12.80
N ALA A 36 6.03 5.54 13.34
CA ALA A 36 6.67 4.22 13.48
C ALA A 36 7.10 3.67 12.11
N TYR A 37 6.31 3.97 11.08
CA TYR A 37 6.64 3.74 9.68
C TYR A 37 6.40 5.04 8.91
N THR A 38 7.41 5.55 8.22
CA THR A 38 7.30 6.79 7.42
C THR A 38 6.22 6.68 6.33
N GLY A 39 6.00 5.48 5.82
CA GLY A 39 4.95 5.17 4.85
C GLY A 39 3.52 5.43 5.31
N SER A 40 3.27 5.57 6.62
CA SER A 40 1.98 5.99 7.19
C SER A 40 1.59 7.43 6.85
N ARG A 41 2.55 8.22 6.33
CA ARG A 41 2.35 9.60 5.89
C ARG A 41 2.21 9.71 4.37
N PHE A 42 2.29 8.61 3.63
CA PHE A 42 2.35 8.60 2.17
C PHE A 42 1.17 9.34 1.51
N GLU A 43 -0.05 9.08 1.94
CA GLU A 43 -1.29 9.65 1.43
C GLU A 43 -1.44 11.11 1.86
N ARG A 44 -0.91 11.45 3.03
CA ARG A 44 -1.10 12.76 3.71
C ARG A 44 -0.01 13.77 3.36
N PHE A 45 1.15 13.31 2.90
CA PHE A 45 2.30 14.17 2.66
C PHE A 45 2.00 15.21 1.58
N ALA A 46 2.32 16.48 1.88
CA ALA A 46 1.99 17.62 1.03
C ALA A 46 0.48 17.68 0.66
N ARG A 47 -0.39 17.31 1.60
CA ARG A 47 -1.87 17.31 1.49
C ARG A 47 -2.46 16.30 0.49
N GLY A 48 -1.66 15.36 -0.03
CA GLY A 48 -2.11 14.33 -0.96
C GLY A 48 -1.74 14.59 -2.42
N GLY A 49 -1.88 13.57 -3.27
CA GLY A 49 -1.55 13.63 -4.70
C GLY A 49 -2.76 13.76 -5.61
N ASP A 50 -3.96 13.66 -5.04
CA ASP A 50 -5.27 13.66 -5.70
C ASP A 50 -6.04 14.98 -5.51
N LEU A 51 -5.36 16.00 -4.99
CA LEU A 51 -5.87 17.37 -4.88
C LEU A 51 -6.30 17.93 -6.26
N PRO A 52 -7.41 18.69 -6.34
CA PRO A 52 -7.94 19.20 -7.61
C PRO A 52 -6.92 19.89 -8.52
N GLU A 53 -6.00 20.66 -7.93
CA GLU A 53 -4.96 21.44 -8.60
C GLU A 53 -3.84 20.59 -9.23
N ILE A 54 -3.57 19.40 -8.70
CA ILE A 54 -2.42 18.57 -9.12
C ILE A 54 -2.79 17.13 -9.48
N LYS A 55 -4.05 16.70 -9.31
CA LYS A 55 -4.48 15.30 -9.48
C LYS A 55 -4.13 14.69 -10.83
N ASN A 56 -3.99 15.51 -11.87
CA ASN A 56 -3.69 15.07 -13.23
C ASN A 56 -2.23 15.30 -13.65
N GLN A 57 -1.34 15.67 -12.73
CA GLN A 57 0.07 15.92 -13.07
C GLN A 57 0.98 15.24 -12.06
N ILE A 58 2.08 14.64 -12.51
CA ILE A 58 3.13 14.21 -11.58
C ILE A 58 3.95 15.44 -11.20
N VAL A 59 3.97 15.76 -9.91
CA VAL A 59 4.66 16.94 -9.36
C VAL A 59 5.81 16.53 -8.44
N PRO A 60 6.73 17.44 -8.06
CA PRO A 60 7.87 17.09 -7.22
C PRO A 60 7.48 16.44 -5.88
N SER A 61 6.36 16.85 -5.27
CA SER A 61 5.88 16.24 -4.03
C SER A 61 5.51 14.76 -4.22
N ASP A 62 5.02 14.35 -5.39
CA ASP A 62 4.74 12.94 -5.71
C ASP A 62 6.03 12.10 -5.70
N LEU A 63 7.14 12.65 -6.22
CA LEU A 63 8.44 11.97 -6.18
C LEU A 63 8.97 11.83 -4.75
N VAL A 64 8.76 12.85 -3.91
CA VAL A 64 9.15 12.78 -2.49
C VAL A 64 8.31 11.77 -1.72
N SER A 65 7.00 11.65 -1.96
CA SER A 65 6.22 10.64 -1.19
C SER A 65 6.67 9.22 -1.40
N VAL A 66 7.10 8.85 -2.61
CA VAL A 66 7.45 7.44 -2.84
C VAL A 66 8.68 7.05 -2.03
N THR A 67 9.50 8.03 -1.60
CA THR A 67 10.60 7.78 -0.66
C THR A 67 10.12 7.42 0.74
N LEU A 68 8.92 7.87 1.14
CA LEU A 68 8.27 7.44 2.39
C LEU A 68 7.89 5.95 2.37
N LEU A 69 7.79 5.36 1.17
CA LEU A 69 7.60 3.93 0.95
C LEU A 69 8.91 3.23 0.54
N SER A 70 10.05 3.80 0.94
CA SER A 70 11.40 3.29 0.69
C SER A 70 11.77 3.11 -0.78
N VAL A 71 11.18 3.92 -1.68
CA VAL A 71 11.50 3.91 -3.11
C VAL A 71 12.46 5.01 -3.49
N LYS A 72 13.45 4.67 -4.33
CA LYS A 72 14.31 5.63 -5.02
C LYS A 72 13.79 5.85 -6.44
N VAL A 73 13.63 7.11 -6.84
CA VAL A 73 13.30 7.49 -8.22
C VAL A 73 14.60 7.84 -8.94
N PRO A 74 14.93 7.19 -10.08
CA PRO A 74 16.10 7.59 -10.87
C PRO A 74 15.97 9.05 -11.33
N GLY A 75 17.04 9.85 -11.24
CA GLY A 75 17.01 11.25 -11.65
C GLY A 75 16.57 11.45 -13.10
N SER A 76 16.99 10.57 -14.02
CA SER A 76 16.55 10.60 -15.42
C SER A 76 15.05 10.34 -15.60
N ALA A 77 14.43 9.56 -14.72
CA ALA A 77 12.99 9.37 -14.71
C ALA A 77 12.27 10.59 -14.13
N ALA A 78 12.81 11.21 -13.07
CA ALA A 78 12.28 12.45 -12.50
C ALA A 78 12.23 13.57 -13.55
N LEU A 79 13.30 13.80 -14.31
CA LEU A 79 13.33 14.81 -15.37
C LEU A 79 12.26 14.58 -16.45
N ARG A 80 12.01 13.32 -16.83
CA ARG A 80 10.96 12.96 -17.81
C ARG A 80 9.55 13.15 -17.26
N LEU A 81 9.35 12.80 -15.98
CA LEU A 81 8.06 12.91 -15.31
C LEU A 81 7.66 14.37 -15.05
N LEU A 82 8.62 15.21 -14.68
CA LEU A 82 8.40 16.62 -14.36
C LEU A 82 8.42 17.57 -15.57
N GLY A 83 8.87 17.09 -16.74
CA GLY A 83 8.93 17.90 -17.96
C GLY A 83 10.25 18.67 -18.16
N ASP A 84 11.23 18.48 -17.29
CA ASP A 84 12.60 19.03 -17.41
C ASP A 84 13.47 18.28 -18.44
N HIS A 85 12.85 17.44 -19.28
CA HIS A 85 13.46 16.81 -20.44
C HIS A 85 12.47 16.93 -21.61
N PRO A 86 12.92 17.30 -22.83
CA PRO A 86 12.04 17.49 -23.98
C PRO A 86 11.37 16.18 -24.38
N THR A 87 10.19 15.93 -23.82
CA THR A 87 9.38 14.74 -24.06
C THR A 87 7.91 15.10 -23.91
N GLU A 88 7.06 14.31 -24.55
CA GLU A 88 5.61 14.32 -24.41
C GLU A 88 5.12 13.45 -23.24
N HIS A 89 5.99 13.03 -22.31
CA HIS A 89 5.60 12.17 -21.19
C HIS A 89 4.60 12.86 -20.24
N PRO A 90 4.87 14.07 -19.72
CA PRO A 90 3.97 14.72 -18.77
C PRO A 90 2.58 14.96 -19.35
N GLN A 91 2.48 15.45 -20.59
CA GLN A 91 1.20 15.75 -21.25
C GLN A 91 0.37 14.48 -21.47
N LYS A 92 0.99 13.41 -21.99
CA LYS A 92 0.28 12.13 -22.19
C LYS A 92 -0.14 11.49 -20.86
N ILE A 93 0.67 11.63 -19.82
CA ILE A 93 0.32 11.16 -18.47
C ILE A 93 -0.88 11.96 -17.94
N SER A 94 -0.91 13.28 -18.15
CA SER A 94 -2.04 14.13 -17.73
C SER A 94 -3.35 13.73 -18.39
N LEU A 95 -3.34 13.56 -19.71
CA LEU A 95 -4.52 13.12 -20.47
C LEU A 95 -5.04 11.75 -19.98
N LEU A 96 -4.15 10.83 -19.60
CA LEU A 96 -4.55 9.53 -19.07
C LEU A 96 -5.06 9.61 -17.63
N LEU A 97 -4.48 10.48 -16.81
CA LEU A 97 -4.98 10.74 -15.46
C LEU A 97 -6.37 11.39 -15.53
N GLU A 98 -6.63 12.31 -16.46
CA GLU A 98 -7.95 12.94 -16.63
C GLU A 98 -9.10 11.95 -16.85
N LYS A 99 -8.84 10.83 -17.52
CA LYS A 99 -9.82 9.76 -17.72
C LYS A 99 -10.14 8.98 -16.43
N LEU A 100 -9.24 9.01 -15.46
CA LEU A 100 -9.37 8.25 -14.22
C LEU A 100 -9.96 9.15 -13.10
N PRO A 101 -11.09 8.77 -12.50
CA PRO A 101 -11.68 9.51 -11.37
C PRO A 101 -10.84 9.37 -10.09
N THR A 102 -10.78 10.43 -9.27
CA THR A 102 -10.10 10.40 -7.96
C THR A 102 -10.97 9.81 -6.84
N ASN A 103 -12.29 9.82 -7.01
CA ASN A 103 -13.29 9.47 -5.99
C ASN A 103 -14.00 8.13 -6.24
N VAL A 104 -13.51 7.31 -7.17
CA VAL A 104 -14.04 5.96 -7.39
C VAL A 104 -13.12 4.95 -6.72
N GLU A 105 -13.71 4.10 -5.89
CA GLU A 105 -12.99 2.98 -5.29
C GLU A 105 -12.81 1.83 -6.27
N LEU A 106 -11.69 1.11 -6.17
CA LEU A 106 -11.37 -0.02 -7.04
C LEU A 106 -12.48 -1.08 -7.08
N VAL A 107 -13.15 -1.34 -5.95
CA VAL A 107 -14.27 -2.30 -5.88
C VAL A 107 -15.44 -1.91 -6.79
N SER A 108 -15.62 -0.61 -7.05
CA SER A 108 -16.70 -0.05 -7.87
C SER A 108 -16.20 0.47 -9.23
N ALA A 109 -14.92 0.27 -9.57
CA ALA A 109 -14.37 0.69 -10.85
C ALA A 109 -15.04 -0.05 -12.02
N THR A 110 -15.13 0.57 -13.19
CA THR A 110 -15.58 -0.08 -14.42
C THR A 110 -14.42 -0.80 -15.11
N ASP A 111 -14.70 -1.64 -16.11
CA ASP A 111 -13.64 -2.26 -16.92
C ASP A 111 -12.87 -1.23 -17.74
N GLU A 112 -13.54 -0.15 -18.17
CA GLU A 112 -12.93 1.00 -18.85
C GLU A 112 -11.88 1.68 -17.96
N HIS A 113 -12.19 1.94 -16.68
CA HIS A 113 -11.20 2.46 -15.74
C HIS A 113 -9.96 1.56 -15.64
N LEU A 114 -10.13 0.24 -15.74
CA LEU A 114 -9.00 -0.71 -15.68
C LEU A 114 -8.18 -0.76 -16.98
N VAL A 115 -8.80 -0.43 -18.12
CA VAL A 115 -8.11 -0.26 -19.41
C VAL A 115 -7.26 1.01 -19.37
N ASP A 116 -7.85 2.15 -18.98
CA ASP A 116 -7.13 3.43 -18.86
C ASP A 116 -6.01 3.35 -17.81
N ALA A 117 -6.24 2.69 -16.68
CA ALA A 117 -5.21 2.42 -15.67
C ALA A 117 -4.02 1.62 -16.23
N ASN A 118 -4.29 0.63 -17.09
CA ASN A 118 -3.23 -0.14 -17.75
C ASN A 118 -2.44 0.75 -18.73
N GLU A 119 -3.13 1.58 -19.50
CA GLU A 119 -2.48 2.49 -20.44
C GLU A 119 -1.57 3.48 -19.70
N LEU A 120 -2.06 4.10 -18.62
CA LEU A 120 -1.30 4.95 -17.73
C LEU A 120 -0.09 4.24 -17.14
N TRP A 121 -0.27 3.01 -16.64
CA TRP A 121 0.82 2.18 -16.13
C TRP A 121 1.93 1.97 -17.18
N GLN A 122 1.56 1.56 -18.40
CA GLN A 122 2.55 1.36 -19.46
C GLN A 122 3.26 2.67 -19.82
N ARG A 123 2.53 3.79 -19.86
CA ARG A 123 3.08 5.10 -20.17
C ARG A 123 4.14 5.53 -19.16
N VAL A 124 3.86 5.40 -17.87
CA VAL A 124 4.82 5.73 -16.80
C VAL A 124 5.98 4.74 -16.81
N ARG A 125 5.70 3.44 -16.77
CA ARG A 125 6.72 2.39 -16.66
C ARG A 125 7.68 2.38 -17.86
N ARG A 126 7.14 2.23 -19.07
CA ARG A 126 7.96 2.07 -20.29
C ARG A 126 8.43 3.41 -20.84
N GLY A 127 7.57 4.43 -20.84
CA GLY A 127 7.90 5.75 -21.36
C GLY A 127 8.95 6.46 -20.49
N CYS A 128 8.70 6.55 -19.18
CA CYS A 128 9.61 7.25 -18.27
C CYS A 128 10.73 6.36 -17.73
N LYS A 129 10.81 5.08 -18.15
CA LYS A 129 11.78 4.08 -17.69
C LYS A 129 11.78 3.92 -16.16
N VAL A 130 10.59 3.81 -15.60
CA VAL A 130 10.34 3.66 -14.15
C VAL A 130 10.12 2.19 -13.81
N GLY A 131 10.68 1.71 -12.70
CA GLY A 131 10.45 0.33 -12.24
C GLY A 131 8.99 0.07 -11.86
N PRO A 132 8.55 -1.21 -11.80
CA PRO A 132 7.16 -1.55 -11.49
C PRO A 132 6.71 -1.04 -10.11
N THR A 133 7.52 -1.22 -9.06
CA THR A 133 7.22 -0.75 -7.68
C THR A 133 7.11 0.77 -7.59
N THR A 134 7.99 1.50 -8.29
CA THR A 134 7.92 2.97 -8.34
C THR A 134 6.69 3.42 -9.12
N THR A 135 6.34 2.72 -10.20
CA THR A 135 5.15 3.03 -11.01
C THR A 135 3.88 2.86 -10.17
N SER A 136 3.71 1.73 -9.48
CA SER A 136 2.52 1.49 -8.63
C SER A 136 2.36 2.56 -7.57
N LYS A 137 3.43 2.92 -6.87
CA LYS A 137 3.40 3.93 -5.80
C LYS A 137 3.11 5.33 -6.34
N LEU A 138 3.68 5.74 -7.48
CA LEU A 138 3.32 7.03 -8.10
C LEU A 138 1.83 7.07 -8.47
N LEU A 139 1.31 6.00 -9.07
CA LEU A 139 -0.09 5.96 -9.52
C LEU A 139 -1.07 5.86 -8.34
N ALA A 140 -0.73 5.09 -7.31
CA ALA A 140 -1.50 5.01 -6.07
C ALA A 140 -1.59 6.39 -5.41
N ARG A 141 -0.54 7.20 -5.44
CA ARG A 141 -0.61 8.57 -4.93
C ARG A 141 -1.61 9.45 -5.72
N LYS A 142 -1.70 9.30 -7.03
CA LYS A 142 -2.64 10.10 -7.84
C LYS A 142 -4.07 9.59 -7.70
N ARG A 143 -4.26 8.30 -7.49
CA ARG A 143 -5.57 7.64 -7.46
C ARG A 143 -5.67 6.68 -6.28
N PRO A 144 -5.61 7.17 -5.03
CA PRO A 144 -5.42 6.34 -3.83
C PRO A 144 -6.55 5.35 -3.57
N HIS A 145 -7.76 5.65 -4.04
CA HIS A 145 -8.92 4.75 -3.92
C HIS A 145 -9.05 3.73 -5.06
N LEU A 146 -8.37 3.96 -6.19
CA LEU A 146 -8.55 3.18 -7.42
C LEU A 146 -7.32 2.34 -7.77
N LEU A 147 -6.11 2.87 -7.59
CA LEU A 147 -4.87 2.22 -8.01
C LEU A 147 -4.08 1.76 -6.77
N PRO A 148 -3.83 0.44 -6.63
CA PRO A 148 -3.17 -0.08 -5.44
C PRO A 148 -1.66 0.18 -5.45
N VAL A 149 -1.08 0.27 -4.26
CA VAL A 149 0.35 0.09 -4.08
C VAL A 149 0.68 -1.38 -4.35
N ILE A 150 1.75 -1.61 -5.12
CA ILE A 150 2.25 -2.96 -5.42
C ILE A 150 3.72 -2.98 -5.03
N ASP A 151 4.04 -3.71 -3.97
CA ASP A 151 5.39 -3.93 -3.46
C ASP A 151 5.78 -5.41 -3.62
N SER A 152 7.08 -5.70 -3.67
CA SER A 152 7.59 -7.07 -3.76
C SER A 152 7.11 -7.96 -2.62
N VAL A 153 7.01 -7.45 -1.39
CA VAL A 153 6.52 -8.25 -0.24
C VAL A 153 5.07 -8.65 -0.48
N VAL A 154 4.22 -7.69 -0.85
CA VAL A 154 2.78 -7.93 -1.10
C VAL A 154 2.58 -8.94 -2.22
N SER A 155 3.32 -8.81 -3.32
CA SER A 155 3.25 -9.77 -4.40
C SER A 155 3.70 -11.18 -3.98
N THR A 156 4.75 -11.30 -3.18
CA THR A 156 5.22 -12.58 -2.66
C THR A 156 4.18 -13.22 -1.75
N GLU A 157 3.64 -12.47 -0.79
CA GLU A 157 2.63 -12.99 0.16
C GLU A 157 1.34 -13.43 -0.53
N LEU A 158 0.92 -12.73 -1.59
CA LEU A 158 -0.28 -13.09 -2.35
C LEU A 158 -0.03 -14.19 -3.39
N ASN A 159 1.21 -14.70 -3.48
CA ASN A 159 1.68 -15.58 -4.54
C ASN A 159 1.35 -15.02 -5.94
N HIS A 160 1.40 -13.69 -6.07
CA HIS A 160 1.09 -13.01 -7.32
C HIS A 160 2.31 -12.98 -8.23
N ASN A 161 2.13 -13.50 -9.45
CA ASN A 161 3.16 -13.41 -10.46
C ASN A 161 3.27 -11.96 -10.96
N ASN A 162 4.33 -11.26 -10.53
CA ASN A 162 4.68 -9.89 -10.93
C ASN A 162 4.83 -9.65 -12.44
N ARG A 163 4.84 -10.70 -13.27
CA ARG A 163 4.81 -10.58 -14.73
C ARG A 163 3.39 -10.39 -15.28
N ARG A 164 2.35 -10.66 -14.49
CA ARG A 164 0.96 -10.41 -14.87
C ARG A 164 0.62 -8.95 -14.62
N LEU A 165 -0.02 -8.32 -15.60
CA LEU A 165 -0.45 -6.91 -15.54
C LEU A 165 -1.83 -6.75 -14.89
N ASP A 166 -2.38 -7.83 -14.32
CA ASP A 166 -3.77 -7.94 -13.88
C ASP A 166 -3.96 -7.70 -12.38
N PHE A 167 -2.93 -7.24 -11.64
CA PHE A 167 -2.99 -7.09 -10.18
C PHE A 167 -4.27 -6.37 -9.70
N TYR A 168 -4.58 -5.18 -10.24
CA TYR A 168 -5.79 -4.44 -9.84
C TYR A 168 -7.09 -5.07 -10.37
N ARG A 169 -7.07 -5.84 -11.47
CA ARG A 169 -8.23 -6.64 -11.90
C ARG A 169 -8.51 -7.76 -10.91
N GLU A 170 -7.47 -8.46 -10.47
CA GLU A 170 -7.56 -9.54 -9.51
C GLU A 170 -7.96 -9.02 -8.13
N MET A 171 -7.38 -7.90 -7.68
CA MET A 171 -7.78 -7.23 -6.45
C MET A 171 -9.26 -6.80 -6.49
N ARG A 172 -9.71 -6.15 -7.58
CA ARG A 172 -11.13 -5.79 -7.76
C ARG A 172 -12.03 -7.03 -7.69
N ARG A 173 -11.62 -8.13 -8.32
CA ARG A 173 -12.39 -9.39 -8.32
C ARG A 173 -12.52 -9.96 -6.90
N ILE A 174 -11.44 -9.98 -6.12
CA ILE A 174 -11.45 -10.46 -4.73
C ILE A 174 -12.27 -9.54 -3.83
N LEU A 175 -12.13 -8.22 -3.98
CA LEU A 175 -12.92 -7.25 -3.21
C LEU A 175 -14.42 -7.33 -3.51
N ASN A 176 -14.81 -7.78 -4.72
CA ASN A 176 -16.22 -8.00 -5.08
C ASN A 176 -16.75 -9.41 -4.76
N ALA A 177 -15.89 -10.37 -4.44
CA ALA A 177 -16.31 -11.74 -4.13
C ALA A 177 -17.17 -11.80 -2.86
N ASP A 178 -18.02 -12.84 -2.79
CA ASP A 178 -18.86 -13.15 -1.64
C ASP A 178 -19.66 -11.93 -1.14
N ASP A 179 -20.33 -11.25 -2.07
CA ASP A 179 -21.05 -10.00 -1.81
C ASP A 179 -20.17 -8.95 -1.10
N ARG A 180 -18.93 -8.75 -1.58
CA ARG A 180 -17.98 -7.79 -0.99
C ARG A 180 -17.60 -8.08 0.46
N ALA A 181 -17.60 -9.35 0.89
CA ALA A 181 -17.30 -9.72 2.28
C ALA A 181 -15.91 -9.22 2.74
N LEU A 182 -14.86 -9.42 1.94
CA LEU A 182 -13.52 -8.92 2.30
C LEU A 182 -13.47 -7.39 2.38
N TYR A 183 -14.09 -6.70 1.42
CA TYR A 183 -14.14 -5.24 1.40
C TYR A 183 -14.81 -4.68 2.67
N ARG A 184 -15.97 -5.24 3.08
CA ARG A 184 -16.65 -4.85 4.32
C ARG A 184 -15.80 -5.12 5.57
N ARG A 185 -15.11 -6.25 5.62
CA ARG A 185 -14.17 -6.55 6.72
C ARG A 185 -13.02 -5.53 6.79
N LEU A 186 -12.43 -5.17 5.65
CA LEU A 186 -11.38 -4.15 5.60
C LEU A 186 -11.90 -2.77 6.08
N GLN A 187 -13.14 -2.40 5.75
CA GLN A 187 -13.77 -1.19 6.29
C GLN A 187 -13.89 -1.24 7.82
N GLN A 188 -14.33 -2.38 8.37
CA GLN A 188 -14.42 -2.59 9.82
C GLN A 188 -13.05 -2.53 10.49
N MET A 189 -12.03 -3.18 9.91
CA MET A 189 -10.65 -3.13 10.40
C MET A 189 -10.11 -1.70 10.40
N ARG A 190 -10.37 -0.92 9.33
CA ARG A 190 -9.99 0.50 9.24
C ARG A 190 -10.59 1.32 10.39
N GLY A 191 -11.90 1.14 10.63
CA GLY A 191 -12.63 1.82 11.70
C GLY A 191 -12.10 1.44 13.08
N ALA A 192 -11.93 0.14 13.35
CA ALA A 192 -11.42 -0.38 14.62
C ALA A 192 -9.97 0.05 14.90
N ALA A 193 -9.13 0.19 13.86
CA ALA A 193 -7.76 0.68 13.99
C ALA A 193 -7.66 2.20 14.14
N GLY A 194 -8.73 2.95 13.87
CA GLY A 194 -8.75 4.41 13.99
C GLY A 194 -7.84 5.15 13.00
N VAL A 195 -7.53 4.53 11.85
CA VAL A 195 -6.53 5.06 10.91
C VAL A 195 -7.02 6.21 10.03
N GLY A 196 -8.33 6.50 10.04
CA GLY A 196 -8.98 7.59 9.29
C GLY A 196 -9.55 7.15 7.93
N ASP A 197 -10.61 7.85 7.49
CA ASP A 197 -11.30 7.55 6.22
C ASP A 197 -10.52 8.01 4.98
N ASP A 198 -9.51 8.87 5.18
CA ASP A 198 -8.56 9.31 4.16
C ASP A 198 -7.64 8.17 3.69
N ILE A 199 -7.54 7.08 4.46
CA ILE A 199 -6.83 5.87 4.06
C ILE A 199 -7.80 4.95 3.30
N SER A 200 -7.50 4.71 2.02
CA SER A 200 -8.36 3.88 1.17
C SER A 200 -8.38 2.41 1.60
N ILE A 201 -9.46 1.70 1.25
CA ILE A 201 -9.60 0.27 1.58
C ILE A 201 -8.52 -0.60 0.92
N ILE A 202 -8.08 -0.26 -0.29
CA ILE A 202 -6.99 -0.97 -0.95
C ILE A 202 -5.64 -0.72 -0.25
N ARG A 203 -5.48 0.43 0.42
CA ARG A 203 -4.29 0.71 1.24
C ARG A 203 -4.32 -0.02 2.58
N VAL A 204 -5.49 -0.16 3.21
CA VAL A 204 -5.67 -1.00 4.40
C VAL A 204 -5.24 -2.43 4.10
N PHE A 205 -5.71 -2.99 2.97
CA PHE A 205 -5.29 -4.30 2.50
C PHE A 205 -3.76 -4.37 2.32
N ASP A 206 -3.18 -3.45 1.56
CA ASP A 206 -1.74 -3.42 1.26
C ASP A 206 -0.88 -3.36 2.53
N VAL A 207 -1.25 -2.51 3.50
CA VAL A 207 -0.53 -2.39 4.77
C VAL A 207 -0.61 -3.68 5.59
N VAL A 208 -1.78 -4.30 5.69
CA VAL A 208 -1.94 -5.56 6.45
C VAL A 208 -1.09 -6.67 5.83
N VAL A 209 -1.16 -6.84 4.50
CA VAL A 209 -0.36 -7.86 3.79
C VAL A 209 1.14 -7.57 3.95
N TRP A 210 1.56 -6.32 3.78
CA TRP A 210 2.96 -5.92 3.86
C TRP A 210 3.52 -6.11 5.28
N MET A 211 2.78 -5.70 6.31
CA MET A 211 3.19 -5.86 7.71
C MET A 211 3.31 -7.34 8.09
N TYR A 212 2.32 -8.15 7.70
CA TYR A 212 2.33 -9.59 7.93
C TYR A 212 3.55 -10.25 7.27
N GLY A 213 3.75 -10.05 5.96
CA GLY A 213 4.88 -10.63 5.24
C GLY A 213 6.24 -10.15 5.75
N SER A 214 6.34 -8.87 6.12
CA SER A 214 7.57 -8.31 6.69
C SER A 214 7.92 -8.94 8.04
N ASP A 215 6.92 -9.21 8.89
CA ASP A 215 7.14 -9.89 10.17
C ASP A 215 7.55 -11.36 9.98
N GLN A 216 7.06 -12.05 8.94
CA GLN A 216 7.51 -13.43 8.62
C GLN A 216 8.97 -13.49 8.14
N GLN A 217 9.47 -12.43 7.49
CA GLN A 217 10.84 -12.36 6.99
C GLN A 217 11.86 -11.94 8.06
N ARG A 218 11.41 -11.45 9.22
CA ARG A 218 12.32 -11.08 10.32
C ARG A 218 12.88 -12.35 10.98
N PRO A 219 14.19 -12.40 11.28
CA PRO A 219 14.75 -13.49 12.08
C PRO A 219 13.98 -13.60 13.40
N ARG A 220 13.45 -14.79 13.71
CA ARG A 220 12.86 -15.04 15.02
C ARG A 220 13.97 -14.95 16.07
N VAL A 221 14.03 -13.85 16.81
CA VAL A 221 14.83 -13.78 18.04
C VAL A 221 14.13 -14.70 19.04
N PRO A 222 14.80 -15.74 19.57
CA PRO A 222 14.20 -16.60 20.59
C PRO A 222 13.79 -15.73 21.78
N ARG A 223 12.52 -15.82 22.20
CA ARG A 223 12.09 -15.22 23.47
C ARG A 223 12.89 -15.90 24.58
N THR A 224 13.77 -15.17 25.26
CA THR A 224 14.38 -15.64 26.49
C THR A 224 13.24 -15.92 27.48
N PRO A 225 13.10 -17.16 28.00
CA PRO A 225 12.10 -17.43 29.02
C PRO A 225 12.36 -16.49 30.20
N ALA A 226 11.31 -15.82 30.68
CA ALA A 226 11.37 -15.10 31.93
C ALA A 226 11.92 -16.05 33.01
N GLN A 227 12.99 -15.63 33.68
CA GLN A 227 13.52 -16.36 34.82
C GLN A 227 12.39 -16.50 35.85
N THR A 228 11.87 -17.71 35.98
CA THR A 228 11.09 -18.11 37.13
C THR A 228 12.00 -17.99 38.35
N THR A 229 11.80 -16.93 39.12
CA THR A 229 12.32 -16.84 40.49
C THR A 229 11.63 -17.95 41.29
N HIS A 230 12.33 -19.07 41.44
CA HIS A 230 12.03 -20.03 42.48
C HIS A 230 12.59 -19.49 43.80
N ASP A 231 11.69 -19.34 44.77
CA ASP A 231 12.01 -19.16 46.18
C ASP A 231 13.01 -20.21 46.66
N ASP A 232 13.99 -19.79 47.46
CA ASP A 232 14.69 -20.69 48.37
C ASP A 232 14.58 -20.15 49.80
N GLN A 233 13.82 -20.87 50.61
CA GLN A 233 13.76 -20.73 52.06
C GLN A 233 14.99 -21.41 52.66
N GLY A 234 15.83 -20.64 53.36
CA GLY A 234 16.95 -21.17 54.12
C GLY A 234 17.11 -20.48 55.46
N ALA A 235 16.36 -20.93 56.46
CA ALA A 235 16.56 -20.58 57.86
C ALA A 235 17.96 -20.99 58.35
N ARG A 236 18.60 -20.15 59.18
CA ARG A 236 19.28 -20.58 60.43
C ARG A 236 19.78 -19.39 61.26
N SER A 237 19.38 -19.45 62.52
CA SER A 237 19.78 -18.61 63.65
C SER A 237 21.28 -18.67 63.94
N ARG A 238 21.89 -17.52 64.24
CA ARG A 238 22.49 -17.13 65.54
C ARG A 238 23.12 -15.75 65.43
#